data_AF-A0AAQ1JR82-F1
#
_entry.id   AF-A0AAQ1JR82-F1
#
_cell.length_a   1.000
_cell.length_b   1.000
_cell.length_c   1.000
_cell.angle_alpha   90.00
_cell.angle_beta   90.00
_cell.angle_gamma   90.00
#
_symmetry.space_group_name_H-M   'P 1'
#
loop_
_entity.id
_entity.type
_entity.pdbx_description
1 polymer ?
#
loop_
_entity_poly.entity_id
_entity_poly.type
_entity_poly.pdbx_seq_one_letter_code
_entity_poly.pdbx_strand_id
1 'polypeptide(L)'
;MRSIRQLAKRYPVQLLCAVFDVSRSSYYAYLARCRRVNVQRLLLRRRVNELFTQSRSAAGSRSIAAMLQAEGTVIGRFKVRALMKE
;
A
#
# COMPACT_ATOMS: atom_id res chain seq x y z
N MET A 1 9.74 13.40 0.90
CA MET A 1 9.95 13.19 -0.57
C MET A 1 8.74 13.50 -1.46
N ARG A 2 7.50 13.56 -0.95
CA ARG A 2 6.32 13.94 -1.75
C ARG A 2 6.45 15.36 -2.34
N SER A 3 6.97 16.30 -1.55
CA SER A 3 7.26 17.68 -1.96
C SER A 3 8.33 17.76 -3.05
N ILE A 4 9.44 16.99 -2.92
CA ILE A 4 10.48 16.87 -3.96
C ILE A 4 9.88 16.35 -5.27
N ARG A 5 8.99 15.34 -5.22
CA ARG A 5 8.31 14.80 -6.41
C ARG A 5 7.39 15.84 -7.09
N GLN A 6 6.73 16.69 -6.32
CA GLN A 6 5.87 17.75 -6.85
C GLN A 6 6.69 18.84 -7.55
N LEU A 7 7.82 19.25 -6.93
CA LEU A 7 8.71 20.28 -7.45
C LEU A 7 9.60 19.79 -8.60
N ALA A 8 9.86 18.48 -8.70
CA ALA A 8 10.65 17.87 -9.78
C ALA A 8 10.05 18.06 -11.18
N LYS A 9 8.79 18.51 -11.27
CA LYS A 9 8.16 18.92 -12.54
C LYS A 9 8.67 20.27 -13.06
N ARG A 10 9.23 21.11 -12.19
CA ARG A 10 9.62 22.50 -12.48
C ARG A 10 11.10 22.77 -12.23
N TYR A 11 11.76 21.96 -11.40
CA TYR A 11 13.17 22.13 -11.03
C TYR A 11 13.95 20.81 -11.16
N PRO A 12 15.27 20.87 -11.43
CA PRO A 12 16.08 19.68 -11.54
C PRO A 12 16.14 18.92 -10.21
N VAL A 13 16.00 17.60 -10.27
CA VAL A 13 16.01 16.70 -9.09
C VAL A 13 17.28 16.86 -8.27
N GLN A 14 18.43 17.09 -8.91
CA GLN A 14 19.71 17.29 -8.22
C GLN A 14 19.67 18.51 -7.28
N LEU A 15 19.10 19.62 -7.73
CA LEU A 15 18.97 20.83 -6.92
C LEU A 15 17.99 20.60 -5.77
N LEU A 16 16.85 19.94 -6.03
CA LEU A 16 15.90 19.63 -4.96
C LEU A 16 16.50 18.66 -3.94
N CYS A 17 17.21 17.62 -4.37
CA CYS A 17 17.92 16.71 -3.48
C CYS A 17 18.94 17.46 -2.61
N ALA A 18 19.68 18.42 -3.16
CA ALA A 18 20.62 19.24 -2.39
C ALA A 18 19.91 20.17 -1.40
N VAL A 19 18.84 20.87 -1.82
CA VAL A 19 18.08 21.80 -0.96
C VAL A 19 17.40 21.09 0.21
N PHE A 20 16.90 19.88 -0.01
CA PHE A 20 16.22 19.09 1.01
C PHE A 20 17.18 18.17 1.80
N ASP A 21 18.49 18.23 1.55
CA ASP A 21 19.52 17.36 2.13
C ASP A 21 19.18 15.86 2.02
N VAL A 22 18.75 15.45 0.83
CA VAL A 22 18.37 14.06 0.51
C VAL A 22 19.28 13.51 -0.57
N SER A 23 19.85 12.32 -0.34
CA SER A 23 20.64 11.65 -1.38
C SER A 23 19.80 11.31 -2.61
N ARG A 24 20.39 11.46 -3.81
CA ARG A 24 19.74 11.11 -5.08
C ARG A 24 19.28 9.65 -5.11
N SER A 25 20.08 8.74 -4.54
CA SER A 25 19.75 7.32 -4.43
C SER A 25 18.48 7.09 -3.60
N SER A 26 18.33 7.80 -2.47
CA SER A 26 17.12 7.74 -1.66
C SER A 26 15.90 8.23 -2.43
N TYR A 27 16.04 9.30 -3.21
CA TYR A 27 14.94 9.83 -4.04
C TYR A 27 14.48 8.85 -5.12
N TYR A 28 15.40 8.24 -5.86
CA TYR A 28 15.06 7.24 -6.87
C TYR A 28 14.51 5.95 -6.25
N ALA A 29 15.00 5.53 -5.08
CA ALA A 29 14.43 4.41 -4.33
C ALA A 29 12.99 4.71 -3.87
N TYR A 30 12.71 5.94 -3.45
CA TYR A 30 11.35 6.37 -3.16
C TYR A 30 10.45 6.38 -4.39
N LEU A 31 10.93 6.89 -5.52
CA LEU A 31 10.20 6.84 -6.79
C LEU A 31 9.88 5.40 -7.21
N ALA A 32 10.83 4.48 -7.06
CA ALA A 32 10.63 3.06 -7.35
C ALA A 32 9.54 2.43 -6.46
N ARG A 33 9.51 2.78 -5.16
CA ARG A 33 8.45 2.37 -4.23
C ARG A 33 7.10 2.99 -4.58
N CYS A 34 7.06 4.27 -4.95
CA CYS A 34 5.82 4.97 -5.29
C CYS A 34 5.24 4.62 -6.66
N ARG A 35 6.05 4.17 -7.63
CA ARG A 35 5.57 3.69 -8.93
C ARG A 35 4.87 2.34 -8.83
N ARG A 36 5.15 1.56 -7.79
CA ARG A 36 4.48 0.28 -7.54
C ARG A 36 3.17 0.51 -6.77
N VAL A 37 2.16 1.04 -7.46
CA VAL A 37 0.78 0.83 -7.00
C VAL A 37 0.56 -0.68 -7.07
N ASN A 38 0.57 -1.33 -5.92
CA ASN A 38 0.33 -2.77 -5.86
C ASN A 38 -1.17 -3.00 -6.06
N VAL A 39 -1.59 -3.09 -7.32
CA VAL A 39 -2.99 -3.30 -7.70
C VAL A 39 -3.56 -4.54 -7.00
N GLN A 40 -2.77 -5.60 -6.86
CA GLN A 40 -3.15 -6.81 -6.12
C GLN A 40 -3.46 -6.50 -4.65
N ARG A 41 -2.67 -5.64 -4.00
CA ARG A 41 -2.96 -5.18 -2.62
C ARG A 41 -4.26 -4.38 -2.55
N LEU A 42 -4.53 -3.53 -3.54
CA LEU A 42 -5.74 -2.72 -3.58
C LEU A 42 -7.00 -3.60 -3.77
N LEU A 43 -6.96 -4.55 -4.70
CA LEU A 43 -8.03 -5.52 -4.92
C LEU A 43 -8.27 -6.37 -3.67
N LEU A 44 -7.19 -6.84 -3.05
CA LEU A 44 -7.26 -7.62 -1.82
C LEU A 44 -7.86 -6.82 -0.66
N ARG A 45 -7.50 -5.54 -0.51
CA ARG A 45 -8.10 -4.63 0.48
C ARG A 45 -9.59 -4.46 0.24
N ARG A 46 -9.99 -4.23 -1.01
CA ARG A 46 -11.40 -4.14 -1.40
C ARG A 46 -12.15 -5.41 -0.99
N ARG A 47 -11.59 -6.59 -1.28
CA ARG A 47 -12.24 -7.87 -0.96
C ARG A 47 -12.38 -8.10 0.55
N VAL A 48 -11.35 -7.77 1.32
CA VAL A 48 -11.40 -7.80 2.79
C VAL A 48 -12.54 -6.93 3.33
N ASN A 49 -12.71 -5.71 2.80
CA ASN A 49 -13.79 -4.81 3.20
C ASN A 49 -15.18 -5.30 2.77
N GLU A 50 -15.31 -5.93 1.60
CA GLU A 50 -16.55 -6.56 1.16
C GLU A 50 -16.98 -7.67 2.12
N LEU A 51 -16.07 -8.60 2.45
CA LEU A 51 -16.34 -9.69 3.40
C LEU A 51 -16.66 -9.17 4.80
N PHE A 52 -15.97 -8.12 5.25
CA PHE A 52 -16.26 -7.49 6.54
C PHE A 52 -17.67 -6.90 6.57
N THR A 53 -18.06 -6.15 5.53
CA THR A 53 -19.40 -5.56 5.40
C THR A 53 -20.48 -6.64 5.31
N GLN A 54 -20.26 -7.69 4.52
CA GLN A 54 -21.19 -8.83 4.40
C GLN A 54 -21.41 -9.54 5.73
N SER A 55 -20.37 -9.62 6.56
CA SER A 55 -20.46 -10.21 7.90
C SER A 55 -21.14 -9.33 8.95
N ARG A 56 -21.72 -8.19 8.56
CA ARG A 56 -22.25 -7.16 9.48
C ARG A 56 -21.20 -6.68 10.48
N SER A 57 -19.96 -6.53 10.01
CA SER A 57 -18.81 -6.09 10.83
C SER A 57 -18.43 -7.02 11.98
N ALA A 58 -18.92 -8.27 11.99
CA ALA A 58 -18.63 -9.25 13.03
C ALA A 58 -17.42 -10.14 12.71
N ALA A 59 -17.10 -10.36 11.42
CA ALA A 59 -15.99 -11.22 11.03
C ALA A 59 -14.64 -10.58 11.35
N GLY A 60 -13.94 -11.18 12.31
CA GLY A 60 -12.57 -10.82 12.62
C GLY A 60 -11.56 -11.34 11.59
N SER A 61 -10.30 -10.92 11.76
CA SER A 61 -9.18 -11.30 10.87
C SER A 61 -9.02 -12.81 10.61
N ARG A 62 -9.40 -13.68 11.56
CA ARG A 62 -9.37 -15.14 11.37
C ARG A 62 -10.46 -15.61 10.41
N SER A 63 -11.69 -15.14 10.61
CA SER A 63 -12.84 -15.50 9.77
C SER A 63 -12.67 -14.99 8.34
N ILE A 64 -12.21 -13.75 8.17
CA ILE A 64 -11.93 -13.20 6.83
C ILE A 64 -10.79 -13.95 6.14
N ALA A 65 -9.74 -14.35 6.87
CA ALA A 65 -8.67 -15.16 6.28
C ALA A 65 -9.20 -16.52 5.79
N ALA A 66 -10.07 -17.18 6.56
CA ALA A 66 -10.70 -18.43 6.16
C ALA A 66 -11.61 -18.26 4.94
N MET A 67 -12.42 -17.19 4.88
CA MET A 67 -13.26 -16.87 3.72
C MET A 67 -12.42 -16.63 2.46
N LEU A 68 -11.34 -15.85 2.57
CA LEU A 68 -10.43 -15.60 1.45
C LEU A 68 -9.72 -16.88 0.98
N GLN A 69 -9.36 -17.77 1.89
CA GLN A 69 -8.78 -19.07 1.54
C GLN A 69 -9.79 -19.99 0.85
N ALA A 70 -11.06 -19.98 1.29
CA ALA A 70 -12.16 -20.69 0.62
C ALA A 70 -12.42 -20.16 -0.80
N GLU A 71 -12.18 -18.87 -1.04
CA GLU A 71 -12.20 -18.24 -2.36
C GLU A 71 -10.93 -18.51 -3.21
N GLY A 72 -9.98 -19.30 -2.70
CA GLY A 72 -8.72 -19.63 -3.40
C GLY A 72 -7.62 -18.58 -3.25
N THR A 73 -7.79 -17.56 -2.40
CA THR A 73 -6.76 -16.54 -2.14
C THR A 73 -5.82 -17.00 -1.04
N VAL A 74 -4.55 -17.25 -1.39
CA VAL A 74 -3.51 -17.59 -0.42
C VAL A 74 -3.08 -16.35 0.36
N ILE A 75 -3.64 -16.19 1.56
CA ILE A 75 -3.32 -15.09 2.47
C ILE A 75 -3.16 -15.53 3.92
N GLY A 76 -2.17 -14.95 4.60
CA GLY A 76 -1.95 -15.13 6.03
C GLY A 76 -2.75 -14.16 6.89
N ARG A 77 -3.10 -14.59 8.10
CA ARG A 77 -3.83 -13.79 9.12
C ARG A 77 -3.22 -12.40 9.35
N PHE A 78 -1.89 -12.29 9.42
CA PHE A 78 -1.20 -11.02 9.68
C PHE A 78 -1.42 -10.00 8.57
N LYS A 79 -1.45 -10.46 7.32
CA LYS A 79 -1.71 -9.61 6.15
C LYS A 79 -3.16 -9.13 6.14
N VAL A 80 -4.12 -10.00 6.45
CA VAL A 80 -5.53 -9.60 6.64
C VAL A 80 -5.67 -8.56 7.75
N ARG A 81 -5.06 -8.79 8.93
CA ARG A 81 -5.11 -7.84 10.05
C ARG A 81 -4.51 -6.48 9.68
N ALA A 82 -3.42 -6.45 8.92
CA ALA A 82 -2.83 -5.21 8.45
C ALA A 82 -3.78 -4.47 7.50
N LEU A 83 -4.40 -5.18 6.55
CA LEU A 83 -5.35 -4.61 5.59
C LEU A 83 -6.63 -4.08 6.24
N MET A 84 -7.11 -4.72 7.32
CA MET A 84 -8.27 -4.26 8.09
C MET A 84 -7.98 -2.99 8.92
N LYS A 85 -6.71 -2.70 9.23
CA LYS A 85 -6.30 -1.52 10.01
C LYS A 85 -6.05 -0.28 9.17
N GLU A 86 -5.94 -0.44 7.85
CA GLU A 86 -5.73 0.68 6.93
C GLU A 86 -7.02 1.42 6.61
#